data_AF-A0A1H2AAS7-F1
#
_entry.id   AF-A0A1H2AAS7-F1
#
_cell.length_a   1.000
_cell.length_b   1.000
_cell.length_c   1.000
_cell.angle_alpha   90.00
_cell.angle_beta   90.00
_cell.angle_gamma   90.00
#
_symmetry.space_group_name_H-M   'P 1'
#
loop_
_entity.id
_entity.type
_entity.pdbx_description
1 polymer ?
#
loop_
_entity_poly.entity_id
_entity_poly.type
_entity_poly.pdbx_seq_one_letter_code
_entity_poly.pdbx_strand_id
1 'polypeptide(L)'
;MDMTHWELEPIIAVLSVAVPFIAFVWEFAIVRRKRLGYRVQMDTPATSPAHPANAAALAQLHENGRPLHDPSFVLLRVENAGWTEIVSGDYLADDHDRAGIRVTFPGRRVVDVALSETSQDELADFFFTDEGGHTTTAAGFGIGNEKDAGLVRLPKVKLNPRAYYKVLVVLERQEGNVRKEFDDPSFRADVSGRHNRWIDRLAKVRLDRTESHTFASRPALVGIGLLVAAVLAQSGLILFRDDSRPPLDCVGGTLYLHGSTAFAPSVTAAAARYEEQCRGVKARIPIGDSTFQGSAEGVGELEAAGRAVDLSRVPGLGTHLAFTDGYAEGSHPQVLPRPIAYSLYTLIVNKDVGVRDLSLRQIRDIYARKITDWSRVGGPPMPIQLVNRHPGSGTRTALVNRVLQADMPNATVNDCAALEPGTAGVCEVGSTQRLLEKVAATPGALGYSEVSNAAKDSRILKVHIDHDPATLAGVEDGGYPYWQTEYAYTYGELPADSIGAAFLRYLTDQEGKDILREHGNRPCAETEYPLECEPR
;
A
#
# COMPACT_ATOMS: atom_id res chain seq x y z
N MET A 1 -9.56 -16.32 -27.73
CA MET A 1 -9.31 -17.33 -26.68
C MET A 1 -7.81 -17.41 -26.47
N ASP A 2 -7.28 -16.58 -25.58
CA ASP A 2 -5.90 -16.68 -25.07
C ASP A 2 -6.02 -16.84 -23.55
N MET A 3 -6.18 -18.09 -23.13
CA MET A 3 -6.56 -18.50 -21.77
C MET A 3 -5.35 -18.91 -20.91
N THR A 4 -4.13 -18.52 -21.27
CA THR A 4 -2.91 -19.10 -20.67
C THR A 4 -2.12 -18.15 -19.76
N HIS A 5 -2.43 -16.85 -19.72
CA HIS A 5 -1.67 -15.88 -18.92
C HIS A 5 -2.34 -15.43 -17.61
N TRP A 6 -3.63 -15.70 -17.42
CA TRP A 6 -4.41 -15.20 -16.28
C TRP A 6 -4.23 -16.02 -14.98
N GLU A 7 -3.77 -17.27 -15.07
CA GLU A 7 -3.56 -18.11 -13.88
C GLU A 7 -2.12 -18.10 -13.35
N LEU A 8 -1.14 -17.68 -14.15
CA LEU A 8 0.27 -17.80 -13.76
C LEU A 8 0.67 -16.82 -12.67
N GLU A 9 0.09 -15.62 -12.63
CA GLU A 9 0.45 -14.57 -11.67
C GLU A 9 0.11 -14.94 -10.21
N PRO A 10 -1.11 -15.39 -9.87
CA PRO A 10 -1.40 -15.91 -8.53
C PRO A 10 -0.62 -17.19 -8.22
N ILE A 11 -0.38 -18.06 -9.21
CA ILE A 11 0.42 -19.27 -9.01
C ILE A 11 1.88 -18.92 -8.65
N ILE A 12 2.49 -17.96 -9.34
CA ILE A 12 3.87 -17.51 -9.07
C ILE A 12 3.95 -16.85 -7.69
N ALA A 13 2.97 -16.02 -7.32
CA ALA A 13 2.90 -15.39 -5.99
C ALA A 13 2.74 -16.43 -4.87
N VAL A 14 1.91 -17.45 -5.07
CA VAL A 14 1.74 -18.54 -4.11
C VAL A 14 3.03 -19.38 -4.03
N LEU A 15 3.66 -19.71 -5.16
CA LEU A 15 4.89 -20.49 -5.20
C LEU A 15 6.07 -19.75 -4.55
N SER A 16 6.16 -18.41 -4.71
CA SER A 16 7.23 -17.60 -4.12
C SER A 16 7.17 -17.56 -2.59
N VAL A 17 5.99 -17.73 -2.00
CA VAL A 17 5.80 -17.84 -0.53
C VAL A 17 5.92 -19.29 -0.07
N ALA A 18 5.30 -20.23 -0.80
CA ALA A 18 5.22 -21.63 -0.39
C ALA A 18 6.59 -22.32 -0.40
N VAL A 19 7.43 -22.08 -1.41
CA VAL A 19 8.73 -22.77 -1.53
C VAL A 19 9.70 -22.41 -0.39
N PRO A 20 9.94 -21.13 -0.05
CA PRO A 20 10.78 -20.76 1.10
C PRO A 20 10.21 -21.25 2.43
N PHE A 21 8.88 -21.21 2.60
CA PHE A 21 8.22 -21.70 3.81
C PHE A 21 8.41 -23.21 3.99
N ILE A 22 8.19 -23.99 2.93
CA ILE A 22 8.42 -25.45 2.94
C ILE A 22 9.89 -25.75 3.20
N ALA A 23 10.83 -25.02 2.58
CA ALA A 23 12.26 -25.20 2.83
C ALA A 23 12.65 -24.90 4.28
N PHE A 24 12.11 -23.82 4.85
CA PHE A 24 12.31 -23.43 6.25
C PHE A 24 11.77 -24.50 7.21
N VAL A 25 10.52 -24.92 7.00
CA VAL A 25 9.88 -25.99 7.79
C VAL A 25 10.66 -27.28 7.63
N TRP A 26 11.12 -27.64 6.43
CA TRP A 26 11.93 -28.83 6.23
C TRP A 26 13.25 -28.79 7.01
N GLU A 27 14.00 -27.68 6.94
CA GLU A 27 15.29 -27.56 7.63
C GLU A 27 15.13 -27.56 9.15
N PHE A 28 14.19 -26.77 9.69
CA PHE A 28 14.03 -26.63 11.14
C PHE A 28 13.14 -27.72 11.74
N ALA A 29 12.01 -28.03 11.09
CA ALA A 29 11.01 -28.96 11.61
C ALA A 29 11.41 -30.45 11.49
N ILE A 30 12.19 -30.79 10.47
CA ILE A 30 12.52 -32.19 10.15
C ILE A 30 14.02 -32.44 10.34
N VAL A 31 14.90 -31.67 9.69
CA VAL A 31 16.34 -31.96 9.67
C VAL A 31 17.05 -31.63 11.00
N ARG A 32 16.59 -30.62 11.75
CA ARG A 32 17.18 -30.22 13.05
C ARG A 32 16.44 -30.76 14.27
N ARG A 33 15.53 -31.73 14.09
CA ARG A 33 14.62 -32.25 15.13
C ARG A 33 15.33 -32.88 16.34
N LYS A 34 16.32 -33.75 16.11
CA LYS A 34 17.12 -34.44 17.14
C LYS A 34 18.61 -34.18 16.91
N ARG A 35 19.26 -33.46 17.81
CA ARG A 35 20.69 -33.10 17.69
C ARG A 35 21.39 -33.22 19.04
N LEU A 36 22.49 -33.95 19.06
CA LEU A 36 23.35 -34.07 20.22
C LEU A 36 24.56 -33.17 20.03
N GLY A 37 24.63 -32.12 20.83
CA GLY A 37 25.76 -31.19 20.87
C GLY A 37 26.79 -31.64 21.88
N TYR A 38 28.05 -31.37 21.60
CA TYR A 38 29.13 -31.52 22.57
C TYR A 38 30.05 -30.30 22.57
N ARG A 39 30.61 -30.00 23.73
CA ARG A 39 31.57 -28.92 23.92
C ARG A 39 32.65 -29.32 24.93
N VAL A 40 33.91 -29.11 24.57
CA VAL A 40 35.04 -29.16 25.50
C VAL A 40 35.08 -27.81 26.22
N GLN A 41 34.72 -27.79 27.50
CA GLN A 41 34.69 -26.55 28.29
C GLN A 41 36.04 -26.24 28.93
N MET A 42 36.83 -27.27 29.21
CA MET A 42 38.17 -27.19 29.76
C MET A 42 39.00 -28.33 29.16
N ASP A 43 40.21 -28.04 28.71
CA ASP A 43 41.27 -29.01 28.43
C ASP A 43 42.58 -28.35 28.86
N THR A 44 43.05 -28.68 30.06
CA THR A 44 44.16 -27.93 30.67
C THR A 44 45.10 -28.86 31.44
N PRO A 45 46.43 -28.75 31.22
CA PRO A 45 47.41 -29.43 32.05
C PRO A 45 47.33 -28.96 33.50
N ALA A 46 47.47 -29.88 34.46
CA ALA A 46 47.49 -29.57 35.89
C ALA A 46 48.64 -28.64 36.30
N THR A 47 49.69 -28.59 35.47
CA THR A 47 50.91 -27.77 35.61
C THR A 47 50.79 -26.40 34.92
N SER A 48 49.62 -26.04 34.38
CA SER A 48 49.41 -24.77 33.66
C SER A 48 49.53 -23.55 34.59
N PRO A 49 50.25 -22.48 34.18
CA PRO A 49 50.46 -21.27 34.99
C PRO A 49 49.18 -20.43 35.24
N ALA A 50 48.04 -20.80 34.66
CA ALA A 50 46.77 -20.11 34.84
C ALA A 50 46.11 -20.31 36.22
N HIS A 51 46.51 -21.34 36.99
CA HIS A 51 45.98 -21.62 38.33
C HIS A 51 47.08 -21.98 39.35
N PRO A 52 47.93 -21.02 39.76
CA PRO A 52 49.11 -21.28 40.60
C PRO A 52 48.79 -21.77 42.02
N ALA A 53 47.59 -21.46 42.55
CA ALA A 53 47.22 -21.82 43.93
C ALA A 53 47.01 -23.33 44.15
N ASN A 54 46.63 -24.07 43.10
CA ASN A 54 46.29 -25.50 43.20
C ASN A 54 47.28 -26.41 42.46
N ALA A 55 48.23 -25.86 41.71
CA ALA A 55 49.19 -26.62 40.91
C ALA A 55 50.02 -27.63 41.73
N ALA A 56 50.39 -27.28 42.98
CA ALA A 56 51.11 -28.18 43.88
C ALA A 56 50.26 -29.33 44.41
N ALA A 57 48.96 -29.10 44.65
CA ALA A 57 48.02 -30.13 45.09
C ALA A 57 47.64 -31.08 43.93
N LEU A 58 47.50 -30.55 42.72
CA LEU A 58 47.17 -31.33 41.52
C LEU A 58 48.37 -32.13 40.98
N ALA A 59 49.61 -31.69 41.24
CA ALA A 59 50.83 -32.44 40.95
C ALA A 59 51.07 -33.65 41.88
N GLN A 60 50.33 -33.75 42.99
CA GLN A 60 50.39 -34.88 43.94
C GLN A 60 49.29 -35.91 43.70
N LEU A 61 48.64 -35.91 42.55
CA LEU A 61 47.67 -36.95 42.21
C LEU A 61 48.37 -38.29 42.02
N HIS A 62 47.90 -39.28 42.76
CA HIS A 62 48.38 -40.65 42.70
C HIS A 62 47.27 -41.59 42.24
N GLU A 63 47.60 -42.57 41.41
CA GLU A 63 46.76 -43.70 41.06
C GLU A 63 47.41 -44.95 41.67
N ASN A 64 46.74 -45.66 42.59
CA ASN A 64 47.29 -46.85 43.24
C ASN A 64 48.71 -46.66 43.83
N GLY A 65 49.01 -45.46 44.34
CA GLY A 65 50.30 -45.11 44.95
C GLY A 65 51.40 -44.65 43.99
N ARG A 66 51.14 -44.54 42.68
CA ARG A 66 52.08 -43.95 41.69
C ARG A 66 51.68 -42.52 41.33
N PRO A 67 52.60 -41.55 41.32
CA PRO A 67 52.29 -40.20 40.88
C PRO A 67 51.99 -40.20 39.37
N LEU A 68 50.97 -39.43 38.96
CA LEU A 68 50.62 -39.31 37.54
C LEU A 68 51.66 -38.48 36.78
N HIS A 69 52.01 -38.93 35.58
CA HIS A 69 52.93 -38.24 34.67
C HIS A 69 52.22 -37.18 33.81
N ASP A 70 52.46 -35.90 34.10
CA ASP A 70 51.87 -34.72 33.44
C ASP A 70 50.32 -34.79 33.34
N PRO A 71 49.61 -34.77 34.49
CA PRO A 71 48.17 -34.92 34.51
C PRO A 71 47.48 -33.74 33.82
N SER A 72 46.35 -34.02 33.15
CA SER A 72 45.49 -32.99 32.53
C SER A 72 44.02 -33.27 32.82
N PHE A 73 43.21 -32.21 32.84
CA PHE A 73 41.79 -32.29 33.11
C PHE A 73 40.99 -31.81 31.92
N VAL A 74 39.98 -32.61 31.55
CA VAL A 74 39.05 -32.27 30.48
C VAL A 74 37.63 -32.26 31.00
N LEU A 75 36.94 -31.13 30.91
CA LEU A 75 35.51 -31.01 31.23
C LEU A 75 34.70 -31.06 29.93
N LEU A 76 33.96 -32.14 29.73
CA LEU A 76 33.11 -32.33 28.56
C LEU A 76 31.66 -32.04 28.92
N ARG A 77 31.02 -31.18 28.15
CA ARG A 77 29.57 -30.97 28.22
C ARG A 77 28.92 -31.66 27.02
N VAL A 78 27.92 -32.49 27.29
CA VAL A 78 27.06 -33.11 26.27
C VAL A 78 25.64 -32.59 26.49
N GLU A 79 24.97 -32.16 25.42
CA GLU A 79 23.64 -31.55 25.50
C GLU A 79 22.73 -31.92 24.33
N ASN A 80 21.42 -31.84 24.56
CA ASN A 80 20.45 -31.90 23.47
C ASN A 80 20.28 -30.49 22.86
N ALA A 81 20.94 -30.28 21.72
CA ALA A 81 20.84 -29.07 20.91
C ALA A 81 19.63 -29.10 19.94
N GLY A 82 18.86 -30.19 19.94
CA GLY A 82 17.58 -30.31 19.27
C GLY A 82 16.41 -29.80 20.13
N TRP A 83 15.22 -29.91 19.57
CA TRP A 83 13.97 -29.41 20.16
C TRP A 83 12.97 -30.55 20.41
N THR A 84 13.40 -31.79 20.22
CA THR A 84 12.70 -33.00 20.67
C THR A 84 13.61 -33.86 21.54
N GLU A 85 13.01 -34.72 22.37
CA GLU A 85 13.76 -35.62 23.24
C GLU A 85 14.65 -36.60 22.46
N ILE A 86 15.81 -36.91 23.04
CA ILE A 86 16.70 -37.98 22.62
C ILE A 86 16.42 -39.16 23.55
N VAL A 87 16.09 -40.32 22.98
CA VAL A 87 15.88 -41.57 23.73
C VAL A 87 16.98 -42.59 23.42
N SER A 88 17.09 -43.64 24.22
CA SER A 88 18.17 -44.65 24.10
C SER A 88 18.25 -45.29 22.71
N GLY A 89 17.13 -45.44 22.00
CA GLY A 89 17.09 -45.96 20.62
C GLY A 89 17.52 -44.97 19.53
N ASP A 90 17.76 -43.70 19.87
CA ASP A 90 18.25 -42.69 18.91
C ASP A 90 19.78 -42.72 18.75
N TYR A 91 20.49 -43.42 19.65
CA TYR A 91 21.94 -43.61 19.58
C TYR A 91 22.27 -44.66 18.52
N LEU A 92 23.29 -44.40 17.70
CA LEU A 92 23.68 -45.26 16.56
C LEU A 92 24.48 -46.51 16.95
N ALA A 93 24.61 -46.80 18.25
CA ALA A 93 25.31 -47.97 18.79
C ALA A 93 24.37 -49.18 18.87
N ASP A 94 24.93 -50.39 18.69
CA ASP A 94 24.24 -51.68 18.79
C ASP A 94 23.36 -51.75 20.06
N ASP A 95 22.20 -52.41 19.99
CA ASP A 95 21.27 -52.50 21.12
C ASP A 95 21.90 -53.22 22.34
N HIS A 96 22.88 -54.09 22.11
CA HIS A 96 23.67 -54.74 23.15
C HIS A 96 24.81 -53.87 23.68
N ASP A 97 25.19 -52.82 22.97
CA ASP A 97 26.17 -51.85 23.42
C ASP A 97 25.52 -50.79 24.32
N ARG A 98 25.98 -50.75 25.57
CA ARG A 98 25.48 -49.84 26.59
C ARG A 98 26.10 -48.45 26.49
N ALA A 99 27.19 -48.29 25.73
CA ALA A 99 27.81 -47.00 25.47
C ALA A 99 27.15 -46.31 24.25
N GLY A 100 26.68 -45.08 24.43
CA GLY A 100 26.10 -44.26 23.36
C GLY A 100 27.13 -43.36 22.67
N ILE A 101 28.15 -42.91 23.41
CA ILE A 101 29.19 -42.00 22.93
C ILE A 101 30.55 -42.49 23.41
N ARG A 102 31.54 -42.42 22.53
CA ARG A 102 32.95 -42.71 22.77
C ARG A 102 33.77 -41.46 22.54
N VAL A 103 34.62 -41.11 23.50
CA VAL A 103 35.53 -39.97 23.39
C VAL A 103 36.96 -40.47 23.52
N THR A 104 37.76 -40.27 22.48
CA THR A 104 39.16 -40.68 22.48
C THR A 104 40.08 -39.49 22.69
N PHE A 105 41.14 -39.68 23.46
CA PHE A 105 42.14 -38.68 23.78
C PHE A 105 43.50 -39.14 23.23
N PRO A 106 43.89 -38.71 22.01
CA PRO A 106 45.14 -39.14 21.41
C PRO A 106 46.36 -38.75 22.26
N GLY A 107 47.27 -39.70 22.47
CA GLY A 107 48.51 -39.48 23.24
C GLY A 107 48.33 -39.22 24.73
N ARG A 108 47.12 -39.47 25.27
CA ARG A 108 46.74 -39.36 26.68
C ARG A 108 46.05 -40.64 27.14
N ARG A 109 46.45 -41.19 28.27
CA ARG A 109 45.76 -42.29 28.95
C ARG A 109 44.66 -41.71 29.83
N VAL A 110 43.47 -42.31 29.82
CA VAL A 110 42.41 -41.93 30.77
C VAL A 110 42.70 -42.63 32.10
N VAL A 111 42.82 -41.83 33.16
CA VAL A 111 43.01 -42.29 34.54
C VAL A 111 41.65 -42.53 35.19
N ASP A 112 40.76 -41.54 35.08
CA ASP A 112 39.44 -41.62 35.68
C ASP A 112 38.42 -40.72 34.94
N VAL A 113 37.14 -40.99 35.15
CA VAL A 113 36.03 -40.17 34.66
C VAL A 113 34.93 -40.07 35.69
N ALA A 114 34.50 -38.84 35.97
CA ALA A 114 33.43 -38.55 36.93
C ALA A 114 32.30 -37.74 36.28
N LEU A 115 31.06 -38.05 36.64
CA LEU A 115 29.92 -37.18 36.35
C LEU A 115 30.02 -35.96 37.26
N SER A 116 30.19 -34.78 36.67
CA SER A 116 30.44 -33.54 37.42
C SER A 116 29.19 -32.71 37.66
N GLU A 117 28.28 -32.65 36.69
CA GLU A 117 27.08 -31.82 36.76
C GLU A 117 26.02 -32.38 35.82
N THR A 118 24.76 -32.33 36.24
CA THR A 118 23.61 -32.61 35.38
C THR A 118 22.66 -31.43 35.42
N SER A 119 21.96 -31.17 34.30
CA SER A 119 20.92 -30.14 34.24
C SER A 119 19.62 -30.53 34.96
N GLN A 120 19.46 -31.84 35.21
CA GLN A 120 18.31 -32.50 35.84
C GLN A 120 18.87 -33.65 36.67
N ASP A 121 18.35 -33.85 37.88
CA ASP A 121 18.91 -34.81 38.84
C ASP A 121 18.75 -36.25 38.34
N GLU A 122 17.65 -36.54 37.64
CA GLU A 122 17.32 -37.86 37.08
C GLU A 122 18.31 -38.31 35.99
N LEU A 123 19.11 -37.40 35.44
CA LEU A 123 20.14 -37.77 34.47
C LEU A 123 21.27 -38.57 35.10
N ALA A 124 21.49 -38.45 36.42
CA ALA A 124 22.50 -39.21 37.14
C ALA A 124 22.21 -40.72 37.13
N ASP A 125 20.93 -41.11 37.08
CA ASP A 125 20.48 -42.52 37.07
C ASP A 125 20.92 -43.28 35.81
N PHE A 126 21.33 -42.58 34.75
CA PHE A 126 21.90 -43.21 33.56
C PHE A 126 23.39 -43.57 33.72
N PHE A 127 24.07 -42.98 34.71
CA PHE A 127 25.50 -43.18 34.97
C PHE A 127 25.75 -44.11 36.15
N PHE A 128 24.79 -44.22 37.06
CA PHE A 128 24.90 -45.01 38.28
C PHE A 128 23.67 -45.89 38.50
N THR A 129 23.90 -47.12 38.93
CA THR A 129 22.86 -48.09 39.29
C THR A 129 22.93 -48.41 40.77
N ASP A 130 21.79 -48.35 41.46
CA ASP A 130 21.69 -48.78 42.86
C ASP A 130 21.28 -50.26 42.90
N GLU A 131 22.22 -51.11 43.31
CA GLU A 131 21.96 -52.53 43.58
C GLU A 131 22.12 -52.80 45.07
N GLY A 132 21.01 -52.77 45.81
CA GLY A 132 20.98 -53.15 47.23
C GLY A 132 21.73 -52.20 48.16
N GLY A 133 21.65 -50.87 47.92
CA GLY A 133 22.27 -49.84 48.76
C GLY A 133 23.74 -49.57 48.43
N HIS A 134 24.25 -50.15 47.33
CA HIS A 134 25.58 -49.88 46.80
C HIS A 134 25.45 -49.29 45.39
N THR A 135 25.92 -48.06 45.23
CA THR A 135 25.95 -47.37 43.94
C THR A 135 27.09 -47.91 43.09
N THR A 136 26.77 -48.54 41.96
CA THR A 136 27.73 -49.04 40.97
C THR A 136 27.68 -48.19 39.71
N THR A 137 28.78 -48.13 38.95
CA THR A 137 28.80 -47.43 37.66
C THR A 137 28.04 -48.22 36.61
N ALA A 138 27.20 -47.53 35.83
CA ALA A 138 26.48 -48.14 34.73
C ALA A 138 27.47 -48.73 33.72
N ALA A 139 27.18 -49.93 33.19
CA ALA A 139 28.10 -50.63 32.29
C ALA A 139 28.45 -49.88 30.98
N GLY A 140 27.68 -48.86 30.60
CA GLY A 140 27.97 -47.96 29.48
C GLY A 140 28.85 -46.75 29.82
N PHE A 141 29.15 -46.54 31.11
CA PHE A 141 29.96 -45.46 31.63
C PHE A 141 31.28 -45.99 32.18
N GLY A 142 32.39 -45.52 31.62
CA GLY A 142 33.70 -45.91 32.13
C GLY A 142 34.84 -45.60 31.18
N ILE A 143 36.01 -46.07 31.54
CA ILE A 143 37.26 -45.78 30.84
C ILE A 143 37.77 -47.00 30.05
N GLY A 144 38.74 -46.80 29.19
CA GLY A 144 39.37 -47.85 28.38
C GLY A 144 40.47 -47.27 27.51
N ASN A 145 40.94 -48.06 26.54
CA ASN A 145 41.89 -47.62 25.52
C ASN A 145 41.42 -48.10 24.14
N GLU A 146 41.63 -47.29 23.11
CA GLU A 146 41.35 -47.62 21.71
C GLU A 146 42.50 -47.12 20.82
N LYS A 147 43.17 -48.02 20.09
CA LYS A 147 44.24 -47.69 19.11
C LYS A 147 45.26 -46.66 19.66
N ASP A 148 45.82 -46.96 20.83
CA ASP A 148 46.82 -46.13 21.52
C ASP A 148 46.31 -44.73 21.93
N ALA A 149 45.00 -44.57 22.11
CA ALA A 149 44.39 -43.38 22.72
C ALA A 149 43.54 -43.79 23.92
N GLY A 150 43.56 -42.99 24.98
CA GLY A 150 42.65 -43.16 26.10
C GLY A 150 41.19 -42.98 25.66
N LEU A 151 40.29 -43.83 26.13
CA LEU A 151 38.89 -43.87 25.74
C LEU A 151 37.99 -43.64 26.96
N VAL A 152 37.04 -42.72 26.82
CA VAL A 152 35.89 -42.57 27.72
C VAL A 152 34.64 -43.07 27.00
N ARG A 153 33.90 -43.97 27.64
CA ARG A 153 32.58 -44.46 27.23
C ARG A 153 31.53 -43.74 28.05
N LEU A 154 30.54 -43.16 27.37
CA LEU A 154 29.39 -42.51 27.99
C LEU A 154 28.11 -43.30 27.67
N PRO A 155 27.20 -43.50 28.64
CA PRO A 155 26.02 -44.31 28.47
C PRO A 155 25.00 -43.65 27.53
N LYS A 156 24.00 -44.43 27.09
CA LYS A 156 22.85 -43.93 26.32
C LYS A 156 21.88 -43.18 27.26
N VAL A 157 22.03 -41.86 27.36
CA VAL A 157 21.23 -41.00 28.25
C VAL A 157 19.98 -40.48 27.55
N LYS A 158 18.81 -40.52 28.21
CA LYS A 158 17.63 -39.82 27.67
C LYS A 158 17.75 -38.32 27.95
N LEU A 159 17.75 -37.50 26.91
CA LEU A 159 17.95 -36.05 27.04
C LEU A 159 16.75 -35.27 26.50
N ASN A 160 16.06 -34.57 27.40
CA ASN A 160 15.05 -33.57 27.04
C ASN A 160 15.68 -32.40 26.26
N PRO A 161 14.90 -31.65 25.46
CA PRO A 161 15.39 -30.44 24.78
C PRO A 161 16.10 -29.51 25.77
N ARG A 162 17.31 -29.04 25.41
CA ARG A 162 18.18 -28.19 26.24
C ARG A 162 18.76 -28.85 27.51
N ALA A 163 18.44 -30.11 27.80
CA ALA A 163 19.08 -30.83 28.90
C ALA A 163 20.55 -31.14 28.56
N TYR A 164 21.41 -31.12 29.58
CA TYR A 164 22.83 -31.39 29.47
C TYR A 164 23.38 -32.16 30.66
N TYR A 165 24.53 -32.79 30.47
CA TYR A 165 25.39 -33.30 31.54
C TYR A 165 26.85 -32.97 31.26
N LYS A 166 27.65 -32.90 32.31
CA LYS A 166 29.09 -32.67 32.25
C LYS A 166 29.86 -33.82 32.88
N VAL A 167 30.90 -34.27 32.20
CA VAL A 167 31.84 -35.26 32.74
C VAL A 167 33.23 -34.64 32.83
N LEU A 168 33.86 -34.82 33.99
CA LEU A 168 35.24 -34.46 34.23
C LEU A 168 36.10 -35.69 33.97
N VAL A 169 37.04 -35.58 33.04
CA VAL A 169 37.97 -36.63 32.67
C VAL A 169 39.35 -36.27 33.18
N VAL A 170 39.96 -37.19 33.92
CA VAL A 170 41.33 -37.08 34.41
C VAL A 170 42.23 -37.90 33.49
N LEU A 171 43.24 -37.26 32.93
CA LEU A 171 44.10 -37.82 31.90
C LEU A 171 45.57 -37.76 32.35
N GLU A 172 46.36 -38.73 31.89
CA GLU A 172 47.80 -38.79 32.07
C GLU A 172 48.49 -38.84 30.69
N ARG A 173 49.66 -38.22 30.55
CA ARG A 173 50.44 -38.31 29.32
C ARG A 173 50.96 -39.73 29.11
N GLN A 174 50.71 -40.29 27.93
CA GLN A 174 51.19 -41.63 27.58
C GLN A 174 52.71 -41.63 27.35
N GLU A 175 53.39 -42.68 27.81
CA GLU A 175 54.83 -42.87 27.63
C GLU A 175 55.20 -42.88 26.13
N GLY A 176 56.17 -42.04 25.74
CA GLY A 176 56.61 -41.86 24.35
C GLY A 176 56.02 -40.64 23.62
N ASN A 177 55.02 -39.96 24.19
CA ASN A 177 54.49 -38.72 23.60
C ASN A 177 55.26 -37.46 24.05
N VAL A 178 56.17 -37.00 23.18
CA VAL A 178 57.08 -35.85 23.45
C VAL A 178 56.48 -34.50 23.04
N ARG A 179 55.25 -34.43 22.52
CA ARG A 179 54.64 -33.17 22.05
C ARG A 179 54.25 -32.26 23.22
N LYS A 180 54.52 -30.96 23.12
CA LYS A 180 54.20 -29.98 24.18
C LYS A 180 52.69 -29.74 24.34
N GLU A 181 51.94 -29.81 23.25
CA GLU A 181 50.47 -29.65 23.21
C GLU A 181 49.79 -30.98 22.86
N PHE A 182 48.59 -31.20 23.41
CA PHE A 182 47.79 -32.38 23.16
C PHE A 182 46.80 -32.13 22.02
N ASP A 183 46.51 -33.17 21.22
CA ASP A 183 45.48 -33.10 20.19
C ASP A 183 44.08 -33.04 20.84
N ASP A 184 43.15 -32.34 20.18
CA ASP A 184 41.75 -32.22 20.58
C ASP A 184 41.10 -33.61 20.76
N PRO A 185 40.20 -33.78 21.75
CA PRO A 185 39.46 -35.02 21.92
C PRO A 185 38.56 -35.31 20.70
N SER A 186 38.57 -36.55 20.25
CA SER A 186 37.75 -37.01 19.14
C SER A 186 36.48 -37.69 19.65
N PHE A 187 35.32 -37.17 19.26
CA PHE A 187 34.02 -37.70 19.64
C PHE A 187 33.49 -38.62 18.55
N ARG A 188 33.09 -39.82 18.94
CA ARG A 188 32.44 -40.79 18.06
C ARG A 188 31.19 -41.30 18.77
N ALA A 189 30.02 -41.15 18.14
CA ALA A 189 28.95 -42.11 18.39
C ALA A 189 29.08 -43.22 17.35
N ASP A 190 28.93 -44.47 17.78
CA ASP A 190 29.22 -45.63 16.94
C ASP A 190 28.34 -45.68 15.68
N VAL A 191 28.83 -46.32 14.61
CA VAL A 191 28.22 -46.29 13.27
C VAL A 191 27.35 -47.53 13.05
N SER A 192 26.03 -47.36 13.00
CA SER A 192 25.11 -48.42 12.55
C SER A 192 25.39 -48.77 11.08
N GLY A 193 25.88 -49.99 10.82
CA GLY A 193 26.01 -50.58 9.49
C GLY A 193 24.64 -50.93 8.88
N ARG A 194 24.39 -50.38 7.69
CA ARG A 194 23.47 -50.85 6.63
C ARG A 194 22.08 -51.39 7.09
N HIS A 195 21.07 -50.52 7.07
CA HIS A 195 19.71 -50.90 6.69
C HIS A 195 19.07 -49.81 5.81
N ASN A 196 18.45 -50.25 4.72
CA ASN A 196 18.01 -49.44 3.58
C ASN A 196 16.53 -49.09 3.75
N ARG A 197 16.22 -47.87 4.20
CA ARG A 197 14.91 -47.23 4.10
C ARG A 197 15.12 -45.72 4.11
N TRP A 198 14.67 -45.01 3.06
CA TRP A 198 14.96 -43.58 2.84
C TRP A 198 14.51 -42.68 4.02
N ILE A 199 13.52 -43.14 4.80
CA ILE A 199 12.93 -42.41 5.93
C ILE A 199 13.79 -42.51 7.21
N ASP A 200 14.53 -43.59 7.44
CA ASP A 200 15.37 -43.77 8.65
C ASP A 200 16.67 -42.94 8.62
N ARG A 201 16.99 -42.27 7.50
CA ARG A 201 18.09 -41.30 7.45
C ARG A 201 17.75 -39.95 8.10
N LEU A 202 16.47 -39.67 8.33
CA LEU A 202 15.99 -38.38 8.84
C LEU A 202 15.88 -38.33 10.38
N ALA A 203 15.79 -39.48 11.05
CA ALA A 203 15.63 -39.58 12.50
C ALA A 203 16.93 -39.82 13.28
N LYS A 204 18.07 -39.92 12.58
CA LYS A 204 19.37 -40.22 13.22
C LYS A 204 19.96 -38.97 13.86
N VAL A 205 20.33 -39.09 15.13
CA VAL A 205 21.07 -38.04 15.85
C VAL A 205 22.40 -37.81 15.15
N ARG A 206 22.61 -36.60 14.61
CA ARG A 206 23.92 -36.14 14.15
C ARG A 206 24.66 -35.55 15.35
N LEU A 207 25.86 -36.08 15.66
CA LEU A 207 26.80 -35.38 16.51
C LEU A 207 27.32 -34.16 15.74
N ASP A 208 27.14 -32.99 16.30
CA ASP A 208 27.64 -31.74 15.73
C ASP A 208 28.43 -31.01 16.83
N ARG A 209 29.64 -30.56 16.53
CA ARG A 209 30.40 -29.71 17.46
C ARG A 209 29.64 -28.38 17.53
N THR A 210 29.09 -28.06 18.69
CA THR A 210 28.33 -26.81 18.90
C THR A 210 29.29 -25.62 18.93
N GLU A 211 29.77 -25.20 17.77
CA GLU A 211 30.41 -23.89 17.55
C GLU A 211 29.34 -22.89 17.07
N SER A 212 29.25 -21.73 17.72
CA SER A 212 28.30 -20.69 17.36
C SER A 212 28.77 -19.97 16.10
N HIS A 213 28.23 -20.30 14.93
CA HIS A 213 28.35 -19.43 13.77
C HIS A 213 27.39 -18.25 13.91
N THR A 214 27.92 -17.02 13.91
CA THR A 214 27.16 -15.76 14.08
C THR A 214 26.31 -15.37 12.87
N PHE A 215 26.39 -16.12 11.77
CA PHE A 215 25.68 -15.83 10.52
C PHE A 215 24.75 -16.96 10.10
N ALA A 216 23.68 -16.59 9.39
CA ALA A 216 22.71 -17.51 8.81
C ALA A 216 23.43 -18.59 7.96
N SER A 217 22.95 -19.83 8.07
CA SER A 217 23.53 -20.96 7.34
C SER A 217 23.53 -20.73 5.82
N ARG A 218 24.46 -21.35 5.08
CA ARG A 218 24.52 -21.28 3.60
C ARG A 218 23.17 -21.49 2.90
N PRO A 219 22.33 -22.50 3.26
CA PRO A 219 21.00 -22.65 2.67
C PRO A 219 20.05 -21.48 3.01
N ALA A 220 20.14 -20.93 4.23
CA ALA A 220 19.36 -19.75 4.61
C ALA A 220 19.76 -18.50 3.80
N LEU A 221 21.06 -18.31 3.51
CA LEU A 221 21.54 -17.22 2.64
C LEU A 221 21.03 -17.36 1.19
N VAL A 222 21.00 -18.58 0.65
CA VAL A 222 20.42 -18.86 -0.67
C VAL A 222 18.92 -18.56 -0.68
N GLY A 223 18.19 -18.95 0.36
CA GLY A 223 16.77 -18.64 0.51
C GLY A 223 16.49 -17.14 0.56
N ILE A 224 17.28 -16.38 1.33
CA ILE A 224 17.18 -14.92 1.39
C ILE A 224 17.47 -14.30 0.00
N GLY A 225 18.49 -14.77 -0.70
CA GLY A 225 18.82 -14.30 -2.04
C GLY A 225 17.70 -14.53 -3.05
N LEU A 226 17.05 -15.70 -3.02
CA LEU A 226 15.90 -16.00 -3.88
C LEU A 226 14.69 -15.11 -3.58
N LEU A 227 14.40 -14.84 -2.30
CA LEU A 227 13.33 -13.93 -1.90
C LEU A 227 13.58 -12.50 -2.40
N VAL A 228 14.80 -11.99 -2.23
CA VAL A 228 15.18 -10.66 -2.74
C VAL A 228 15.05 -10.60 -4.25
N ALA A 229 15.51 -11.62 -4.97
CA ALA A 229 15.38 -11.70 -6.42
C ALA A 229 13.90 -11.72 -6.87
N ALA A 230 13.03 -12.44 -6.17
CA ALA A 230 11.59 -12.46 -6.46
C ALA A 230 10.94 -11.08 -6.24
N VAL A 231 11.26 -10.39 -5.15
CA VAL A 231 10.75 -9.04 -4.87
C VAL A 231 11.22 -8.03 -5.91
N LEU A 232 12.49 -8.10 -6.33
CA LEU A 232 13.04 -7.25 -7.39
C LEU A 232 12.39 -7.54 -8.75
N ALA A 233 12.14 -8.82 -9.07
CA ALA A 233 11.44 -9.20 -10.29
C ALA A 233 9.98 -8.71 -10.29
N GLN A 234 9.26 -8.83 -9.17
CA GLN A 234 7.90 -8.28 -9.02
C GLN A 234 7.88 -6.76 -9.13
N SER A 235 8.82 -6.08 -8.46
CA SER A 235 8.92 -4.61 -8.52
C SER A 235 9.24 -4.13 -9.94
N GLY A 236 10.11 -4.84 -10.66
CA GLY A 236 10.40 -4.56 -12.07
C GLY A 236 9.17 -4.77 -12.96
N LEU A 237 8.40 -5.83 -12.75
CA LEU A 237 7.16 -6.05 -13.47
C LEU A 237 6.13 -4.93 -13.19
N ILE A 238 6.01 -4.44 -11.96
CA ILE A 238 5.05 -3.37 -11.63
C ILE A 238 5.49 -2.00 -12.20
N LEU A 239 6.78 -1.67 -12.13
CA LEU A 239 7.30 -0.36 -12.55
C LEU A 239 7.48 -0.24 -14.07
N PHE A 240 7.70 -1.35 -14.77
CA PHE A 240 7.97 -1.34 -16.22
C PHE A 240 6.84 -1.94 -17.06
N ARG A 241 5.74 -2.42 -16.45
CA ARG A 241 4.55 -2.83 -17.18
C ARG A 241 3.67 -1.61 -17.40
N ASP A 242 3.70 -1.14 -18.63
CA ASP A 242 2.76 -0.18 -19.18
C ASP A 242 1.38 -0.85 -19.19
N ASP A 243 0.62 -0.75 -18.09
CA ASP A 243 -0.74 -1.30 -17.97
C ASP A 243 -1.68 -0.46 -18.84
N SER A 244 -1.57 -0.68 -20.15
CA SER A 244 -2.51 -0.24 -21.18
C SER A 244 -3.81 -1.07 -21.14
N ARG A 245 -4.13 -1.72 -20.02
CA ARG A 245 -5.43 -2.37 -19.82
C ARG A 245 -6.38 -1.30 -19.33
N PRO A 246 -7.32 -0.83 -20.15
CA PRO A 246 -8.29 0.13 -19.69
C PRO A 246 -9.08 -0.46 -18.51
N PRO A 247 -9.50 0.38 -17.54
CA PRO A 247 -10.51 0.01 -16.57
C PRO A 247 -11.68 -0.74 -17.22
N LEU A 248 -12.28 -1.70 -16.51
CA LEU A 248 -13.36 -2.56 -17.02
C LEU A 248 -14.55 -1.78 -17.61
N ASP A 249 -14.71 -0.51 -17.23
CA ASP A 249 -15.82 0.35 -17.64
C ASP A 249 -15.53 1.26 -18.84
N CYS A 250 -14.31 1.20 -19.39
CA CYS A 250 -13.93 2.00 -20.55
C CYS A 250 -14.62 1.51 -21.83
N VAL A 251 -15.32 2.42 -22.49
CA VAL A 251 -15.90 2.20 -23.82
C VAL A 251 -15.18 3.06 -24.85
N GLY A 252 -14.77 2.41 -25.95
CA GLY A 252 -14.11 3.06 -27.09
C GLY A 252 -15.07 3.82 -28.01
N GLY A 253 -14.50 4.53 -28.99
CA GLY A 253 -15.26 5.34 -29.95
C GLY A 253 -15.12 6.83 -29.69
N THR A 254 -15.93 7.65 -30.37
CA THR A 254 -15.88 9.10 -30.27
C THR A 254 -17.15 9.64 -29.60
N LEU A 255 -16.97 10.45 -28.55
CA LEU A 255 -18.04 11.17 -27.86
C LEU A 255 -17.90 12.66 -28.14
N TYR A 256 -18.96 13.27 -28.65
CA TYR A 256 -19.05 14.71 -28.89
C TYR A 256 -19.76 15.39 -27.72
N LEU A 257 -19.16 16.45 -27.21
CA LEU A 257 -19.70 17.22 -26.10
C LEU A 257 -20.21 18.56 -26.60
N HIS A 258 -21.27 19.05 -25.97
CA HIS A 258 -21.93 20.29 -26.31
C HIS A 258 -22.29 21.09 -25.05
N GLY A 259 -22.51 22.40 -25.19
CA GLY A 259 -23.26 23.16 -24.19
C GLY A 259 -22.47 24.19 -23.39
N SER A 260 -22.62 24.15 -22.08
CA SER A 260 -22.27 25.23 -21.16
C SER A 260 -20.80 25.65 -21.23
N THR A 261 -20.58 26.95 -21.42
CA THR A 261 -19.25 27.58 -21.29
C THR A 261 -18.81 27.79 -19.84
N ALA A 262 -19.76 27.76 -18.91
CA ALA A 262 -19.53 27.87 -17.47
C ALA A 262 -18.96 26.58 -16.90
N PHE A 263 -19.58 25.45 -17.28
CA PHE A 263 -19.19 24.12 -16.83
C PHE A 263 -18.07 23.48 -17.68
N ALA A 264 -17.77 24.07 -18.84
CA ALA A 264 -16.75 23.60 -19.79
C ALA A 264 -15.39 23.25 -19.14
N PRO A 265 -14.81 24.04 -18.21
CA PRO A 265 -13.51 23.70 -17.63
C PRO A 265 -13.52 22.36 -16.87
N SER A 266 -14.59 22.08 -16.13
CA SER A 266 -14.75 20.84 -15.35
C SER A 266 -14.87 19.63 -16.27
N VAL A 267 -15.73 19.74 -17.28
CA VAL A 267 -15.98 18.65 -18.25
C VAL A 267 -14.75 18.42 -19.14
N THR A 268 -14.04 19.47 -19.51
CA THR A 268 -12.82 19.37 -20.32
C THR A 268 -11.72 18.61 -19.59
N ALA A 269 -11.52 18.92 -18.30
CA ALA A 269 -10.57 18.20 -17.47
C ALA A 269 -10.96 16.72 -17.31
N ALA A 270 -12.24 16.44 -17.06
CA ALA A 270 -12.74 15.07 -16.95
C ALA A 270 -12.63 14.29 -18.27
N ALA A 271 -12.92 14.92 -19.40
CA ALA A 271 -12.78 14.31 -20.73
C ALA A 271 -11.33 13.94 -21.04
N ALA A 272 -10.38 14.85 -20.78
CA ALA A 272 -8.96 14.60 -20.98
C ALA A 272 -8.47 13.41 -20.15
N ARG A 273 -8.90 13.33 -18.88
CA ARG A 273 -8.56 12.22 -18.00
C ARG A 273 -9.18 10.90 -18.44
N TYR A 274 -10.44 10.92 -18.88
CA TYR A 274 -11.11 9.74 -19.43
C TYR A 274 -10.42 9.23 -20.70
N GLU A 275 -10.02 10.11 -21.64
CA GLU A 275 -9.27 9.71 -22.84
C GLU A 275 -7.91 9.08 -22.50
N GLU A 276 -7.22 9.61 -21.49
CA GLU A 276 -5.95 9.07 -21.00
C GLU A 276 -6.13 7.65 -20.45
N GLN A 277 -7.11 7.47 -19.54
CA GLN A 277 -7.39 6.19 -18.88
C GLN A 277 -7.93 5.13 -19.85
N CYS A 278 -8.76 5.55 -20.81
CA CYS A 278 -9.40 4.67 -21.77
C CYS A 278 -8.65 4.60 -23.11
N ARG A 279 -7.36 4.98 -23.14
CA ARG A 279 -6.52 4.95 -24.36
C ARG A 279 -6.45 3.55 -24.98
N GLY A 280 -6.48 2.49 -24.18
CA GLY A 280 -6.43 1.10 -24.64
C GLY A 280 -7.62 0.69 -25.52
N VAL A 281 -8.79 1.31 -25.35
CA VAL A 281 -10.00 1.08 -26.19
C VAL A 281 -10.21 2.16 -27.25
N LYS A 282 -9.25 3.08 -27.43
CA LYS A 282 -9.33 4.19 -28.39
C LYS A 282 -10.56 5.09 -28.15
N ALA A 283 -10.87 5.39 -26.90
CA ALA A 283 -11.84 6.43 -26.56
C ALA A 283 -11.32 7.80 -27.04
N ARG A 284 -12.22 8.62 -27.60
CA ARG A 284 -11.94 9.96 -28.11
C ARG A 284 -13.02 10.95 -27.72
N ILE A 285 -12.63 12.11 -27.21
CA ILE A 285 -13.51 13.21 -26.83
C ILE A 285 -12.91 14.51 -27.39
N PRO A 286 -13.16 14.85 -28.68
CA PRO A 286 -12.58 16.04 -29.29
C PRO A 286 -13.18 17.31 -28.66
N ILE A 287 -12.31 18.14 -28.09
CA ILE A 287 -12.66 19.45 -27.54
C ILE A 287 -11.96 20.54 -28.34
N GLY A 288 -12.73 21.51 -28.82
CA GLY A 288 -12.27 22.69 -29.53
C GLY A 288 -13.15 23.90 -29.28
N ASP A 289 -12.88 24.99 -29.98
CA ASP A 289 -13.53 26.28 -29.74
C ASP A 289 -15.05 26.24 -29.93
N SER A 290 -15.57 25.33 -30.76
CA SER A 290 -17.00 25.13 -31.03
C SER A 290 -17.70 24.15 -30.09
N THR A 291 -16.98 23.47 -29.19
CA THR A 291 -17.56 22.41 -28.33
C THR A 291 -18.53 22.97 -27.30
N PHE A 292 -18.23 24.12 -26.71
CA PHE A 292 -19.08 24.72 -25.67
C PHE A 292 -19.47 26.15 -26.09
N GLN A 293 -20.66 26.31 -26.66
CA GLN A 293 -21.17 27.62 -27.11
C GLN A 293 -22.23 28.24 -26.18
N GLY A 294 -22.77 27.47 -25.25
CA GLY A 294 -23.87 27.90 -24.39
C GLY A 294 -24.87 26.77 -24.16
N SER A 295 -25.59 26.84 -23.05
CA SER A 295 -26.50 25.78 -22.60
C SER A 295 -27.62 25.49 -23.61
N ALA A 296 -28.31 26.53 -24.08
CA ALA A 296 -29.39 26.37 -25.07
C ALA A 296 -28.88 25.88 -26.43
N GLU A 297 -27.75 26.42 -26.89
CA GLU A 297 -27.14 26.01 -28.16
C GLU A 297 -26.71 24.54 -28.12
N GLY A 298 -26.07 24.09 -27.03
CA GLY A 298 -25.65 22.71 -26.92
C GLY A 298 -26.80 21.70 -26.85
N VAL A 299 -27.92 22.06 -26.20
CA VAL A 299 -29.14 21.23 -26.27
C VAL A 299 -29.68 21.17 -27.70
N GLY A 300 -29.65 22.30 -28.42
CA GLY A 300 -30.02 22.35 -29.84
C GLY A 300 -29.12 21.48 -30.74
N GLU A 301 -27.81 21.48 -30.50
CA GLU A 301 -26.84 20.64 -31.21
C GLU A 301 -27.06 19.14 -30.92
N LEU A 302 -27.28 18.78 -29.66
CA LEU A 302 -27.63 17.41 -29.27
C LEU A 302 -28.93 16.95 -29.93
N GLU A 303 -29.97 17.79 -29.91
CA GLU A 303 -31.23 17.47 -30.56
C GLU A 303 -31.04 17.31 -32.08
N ALA A 304 -30.28 18.21 -32.72
CA ALA A 304 -29.98 18.14 -34.15
C ALA A 304 -29.24 16.85 -34.52
N ALA A 305 -28.25 16.43 -33.73
CA ALA A 305 -27.55 15.16 -33.89
C ALA A 305 -28.49 13.96 -33.68
N GLY A 306 -29.41 14.08 -32.72
CA GLY A 306 -30.41 13.07 -32.39
C GLY A 306 -31.47 12.82 -33.46
N ARG A 307 -31.84 13.83 -34.27
CA ARG A 307 -32.92 13.71 -35.29
C ARG A 307 -32.71 12.57 -36.30
N ALA A 308 -31.46 12.14 -36.51
CA ALA A 308 -31.14 11.03 -37.41
C ALA A 308 -31.35 9.64 -36.76
N VAL A 309 -31.62 9.58 -35.46
CA VAL A 309 -31.78 8.36 -34.68
C VAL A 309 -33.22 7.90 -34.66
N ASP A 310 -33.46 6.66 -35.09
CA ASP A 310 -34.76 6.00 -34.97
C ASP A 310 -34.93 5.40 -33.56
N LEU A 311 -35.56 6.15 -32.66
CA LEU A 311 -35.82 5.73 -31.27
C LEU A 311 -36.76 4.52 -31.16
N SER A 312 -37.40 4.07 -32.26
CA SER A 312 -38.15 2.81 -32.26
C SER A 312 -37.24 1.58 -32.36
N ARG A 313 -35.97 1.77 -32.77
CA ARG A 313 -34.99 0.70 -32.98
C ARG A 313 -33.86 0.70 -31.96
N VAL A 314 -33.48 1.86 -31.45
CA VAL A 314 -32.41 2.04 -30.47
C VAL A 314 -32.90 2.93 -29.33
N PRO A 315 -32.40 2.76 -28.09
CA PRO A 315 -32.90 3.53 -26.96
C PRO A 315 -32.57 5.03 -27.05
N GLY A 316 -31.47 5.41 -27.73
CA GLY A 316 -31.01 6.78 -27.83
C GLY A 316 -29.64 6.93 -28.50
N LEU A 317 -29.14 8.16 -28.55
CA LEU A 317 -27.86 8.54 -29.15
C LEU A 317 -26.72 8.41 -28.14
N GLY A 318 -25.88 7.37 -28.28
CA GLY A 318 -24.78 7.09 -27.36
C GLY A 318 -23.47 7.85 -27.58
N THR A 319 -23.42 8.76 -28.56
CA THR A 319 -22.18 9.43 -29.01
C THR A 319 -22.17 10.93 -28.77
N HIS A 320 -23.22 11.49 -28.18
CA HIS A 320 -23.34 12.92 -27.93
C HIS A 320 -23.90 13.17 -26.53
N LEU A 321 -23.39 14.20 -25.85
CA LEU A 321 -23.93 14.71 -24.59
C LEU A 321 -23.92 16.24 -24.63
N ALA A 322 -24.96 16.87 -24.07
CA ALA A 322 -24.99 18.32 -23.87
C ALA A 322 -24.98 18.64 -22.37
N PHE A 323 -24.14 19.57 -21.95
CA PHE A 323 -24.09 20.01 -20.55
C PHE A 323 -24.73 21.38 -20.38
N THR A 324 -25.51 21.57 -19.33
CA THR A 324 -26.20 22.84 -19.08
C THR A 324 -26.22 23.22 -17.60
N ASP A 325 -26.15 24.53 -17.37
CA ASP A 325 -26.31 25.12 -16.05
C ASP A 325 -27.81 25.33 -15.77
N GLY A 326 -28.47 24.27 -15.31
CA GLY A 326 -29.92 24.24 -15.08
C GLY A 326 -30.71 23.57 -16.20
N TYR A 327 -32.03 23.58 -16.06
CA TYR A 327 -32.91 22.97 -17.07
C TYR A 327 -32.85 23.69 -18.42
N ALA A 328 -32.94 22.90 -19.50
CA ALA A 328 -33.07 23.42 -20.84
C ALA A 328 -34.36 24.24 -20.96
N GLU A 329 -34.25 25.46 -21.51
CA GLU A 329 -35.41 26.29 -21.80
C GLU A 329 -36.11 25.80 -23.08
N GLY A 330 -37.44 25.92 -23.14
CA GLY A 330 -38.22 25.48 -24.30
C GLY A 330 -38.64 24.01 -24.21
N SER A 331 -39.15 23.47 -25.34
CA SER A 331 -39.70 22.12 -25.41
C SER A 331 -38.76 21.19 -26.16
N HIS A 332 -38.16 20.25 -25.45
CA HIS A 332 -37.24 19.25 -25.99
C HIS A 332 -37.71 17.81 -25.65
N PRO A 333 -38.73 17.27 -26.33
CA PRO A 333 -39.43 16.06 -25.89
C PRO A 333 -38.57 14.79 -25.91
N GLN A 334 -37.47 14.78 -26.66
CA GLN A 334 -36.58 13.62 -26.80
C GLN A 334 -35.24 13.82 -26.08
N VAL A 335 -35.05 14.96 -25.40
CA VAL A 335 -33.81 15.29 -24.72
C VAL A 335 -34.04 15.11 -23.22
N LEU A 336 -33.31 14.19 -22.60
CA LEU A 336 -33.54 13.75 -21.22
C LEU A 336 -32.48 14.33 -20.27
N PRO A 337 -32.87 15.03 -19.19
CA PRO A 337 -31.94 15.55 -18.21
C PRO A 337 -31.40 14.46 -17.27
N ARG A 338 -30.11 14.54 -16.95
CA ARG A 338 -29.44 13.78 -15.89
C ARG A 338 -28.66 14.74 -15.00
N PRO A 339 -29.04 14.97 -13.74
CA PRO A 339 -28.27 15.82 -12.85
C PRO A 339 -26.92 15.15 -12.56
N ILE A 340 -25.83 15.92 -12.60
CA ILE A 340 -24.45 15.41 -12.42
C ILE A 340 -23.68 16.07 -11.28
N ALA A 341 -23.87 17.37 -11.10
CA ALA A 341 -23.35 18.14 -9.99
C ALA A 341 -24.25 19.37 -9.77
N TYR A 342 -24.02 20.12 -8.72
CA TYR A 342 -24.47 21.51 -8.67
C TYR A 342 -23.26 22.45 -8.51
N SER A 343 -23.39 23.64 -9.10
CA SER A 343 -22.37 24.67 -9.19
C SER A 343 -22.74 25.90 -8.39
N LEU A 344 -21.71 26.58 -7.90
CA LEU A 344 -21.79 27.87 -7.21
C LEU A 344 -21.45 28.99 -8.18
N TYR A 345 -22.27 30.04 -8.18
CA TYR A 345 -22.02 31.25 -8.95
C TYR A 345 -21.82 32.44 -8.02
N THR A 346 -21.28 33.51 -8.55
CA THR A 346 -21.05 34.74 -7.81
C THR A 346 -21.19 35.93 -8.73
N LEU A 347 -21.60 37.06 -8.16
CA LEU A 347 -21.45 38.35 -8.81
C LEU A 347 -19.97 38.76 -8.76
N ILE A 348 -19.50 39.37 -9.83
CA ILE A 348 -18.12 39.78 -9.96
C ILE A 348 -18.03 41.24 -10.39
N VAL A 349 -17.10 41.97 -9.79
CA VAL A 349 -16.83 43.35 -10.15
C VAL A 349 -15.39 43.53 -10.58
N ASN A 350 -15.15 44.53 -11.42
CA ASN A 350 -13.80 44.99 -11.66
C ASN A 350 -13.14 45.42 -10.35
N LYS A 351 -11.87 45.06 -10.13
CA LYS A 351 -11.16 45.35 -8.87
C LYS A 351 -11.15 46.83 -8.46
N ASP A 352 -11.23 47.76 -9.43
CA ASP A 352 -11.17 49.19 -9.18
C ASP A 352 -12.48 49.72 -8.55
N VAL A 353 -13.56 48.92 -8.58
CA VAL A 353 -14.82 49.22 -7.88
C VAL A 353 -14.66 49.07 -6.36
N GLY A 354 -13.85 48.12 -5.88
CA GLY A 354 -13.60 47.89 -4.46
C GLY A 354 -14.77 47.37 -3.61
N VAL A 355 -15.99 47.30 -4.16
CA VAL A 355 -17.18 46.76 -3.48
C VAL A 355 -17.07 45.24 -3.35
N ARG A 356 -17.24 44.72 -2.14
CA ARG A 356 -17.13 43.28 -1.81
C ARG A 356 -18.42 42.64 -1.36
N ASP A 357 -19.44 43.44 -1.08
CA ASP A 357 -20.70 43.00 -0.53
C ASP A 357 -21.83 43.86 -1.09
N LEU A 358 -22.91 43.21 -1.51
CA LEU A 358 -24.14 43.86 -1.94
C LEU A 358 -25.31 43.12 -1.33
N SER A 359 -26.29 43.88 -0.83
CA SER A 359 -27.55 43.28 -0.43
C SER A 359 -28.34 42.78 -1.65
N LEU A 360 -29.19 41.78 -1.46
CA LEU A 360 -30.05 41.25 -2.53
C LEU A 360 -30.92 42.36 -3.16
N ARG A 361 -31.38 43.32 -2.34
CA ARG A 361 -32.12 44.49 -2.83
C ARG A 361 -31.27 45.37 -3.74
N GLN A 362 -30.04 45.68 -3.34
CA GLN A 362 -29.13 46.50 -4.15
C GLN A 362 -28.82 45.82 -5.48
N ILE A 363 -28.59 44.51 -5.48
CA ILE A 363 -28.38 43.72 -6.71
C ILE A 363 -29.58 43.89 -7.64
N ARG A 364 -30.81 43.66 -7.14
CA ARG A 364 -32.04 43.83 -7.92
C ARG A 364 -32.21 45.26 -8.44
N ASP A 365 -31.93 46.27 -7.62
CA ASP A 365 -32.04 47.67 -8.02
C ASP A 365 -30.96 48.09 -9.04
N ILE A 366 -29.79 47.47 -9.02
CA ILE A 366 -28.73 47.66 -10.03
C ILE A 366 -29.17 47.06 -11.38
N TYR A 367 -29.64 45.81 -11.39
CA TYR A 367 -30.11 45.15 -12.61
C TYR A 367 -31.40 45.77 -13.16
N ALA A 368 -32.28 46.29 -12.28
CA ALA A 368 -33.44 47.09 -12.66
C ALA A 368 -33.08 48.54 -13.07
N ARG A 369 -31.78 48.89 -13.11
CA ARG A 369 -31.25 50.20 -13.53
C ARG A 369 -31.71 51.38 -12.68
N LYS A 370 -32.16 51.15 -11.44
CA LYS A 370 -32.46 52.21 -10.45
C LYS A 370 -31.20 52.71 -9.75
N ILE A 371 -30.22 51.81 -9.59
CA ILE A 371 -28.87 52.13 -9.13
C ILE A 371 -27.94 52.00 -10.34
N THR A 372 -27.36 53.12 -10.76
CA THR A 372 -26.48 53.18 -11.92
C THR A 372 -25.09 53.72 -11.59
N ASP A 373 -24.81 54.00 -10.32
CA ASP A 373 -23.52 54.53 -9.84
C ASP A 373 -23.11 53.82 -8.54
N TRP A 374 -21.85 53.42 -8.47
CA TRP A 374 -21.27 52.67 -7.36
C TRP A 374 -21.28 53.45 -6.03
N SER A 375 -21.26 54.79 -6.06
CA SER A 375 -21.35 55.62 -4.84
C SER A 375 -22.64 55.43 -4.05
N ARG A 376 -23.71 54.93 -4.70
CA ARG A 376 -24.99 54.62 -4.05
C ARG A 376 -24.97 53.35 -3.21
N VAL A 377 -23.93 52.54 -3.34
CA VAL A 377 -23.78 51.25 -2.66
C VAL A 377 -22.42 51.13 -1.96
N GLY A 378 -21.81 52.28 -1.61
CA GLY A 378 -20.56 52.33 -0.85
C GLY A 378 -19.28 52.18 -1.67
N GLY A 379 -19.37 52.18 -3.00
CA GLY A 379 -18.22 52.23 -3.89
C GLY A 379 -17.76 53.66 -4.24
N PRO A 380 -16.76 53.81 -5.12
CA PRO A 380 -16.32 55.12 -5.62
C PRO A 380 -17.40 55.77 -6.51
N PRO A 381 -17.37 57.11 -6.72
CA PRO A 381 -18.23 57.79 -7.68
C PRO A 381 -17.87 57.35 -9.11
N MET A 382 -18.58 56.33 -9.59
CA MET A 382 -18.26 55.61 -10.81
C MET A 382 -19.53 54.97 -11.38
N PRO A 383 -19.85 55.17 -12.66
CA PRO A 383 -20.98 54.52 -13.30
C PRO A 383 -20.85 52.99 -13.31
N ILE A 384 -21.98 52.30 -13.15
CA ILE A 384 -22.05 50.84 -13.23
C ILE A 384 -22.18 50.41 -14.69
N GLN A 385 -21.21 49.62 -15.14
CA GLN A 385 -21.21 48.98 -16.46
C GLN A 385 -21.66 47.52 -16.33
N LEU A 386 -22.88 47.19 -16.72
CA LEU A 386 -23.36 45.80 -16.68
C LEU A 386 -22.81 45.02 -17.86
N VAL A 387 -22.16 43.90 -17.57
CA VAL A 387 -21.71 42.91 -18.56
C VAL A 387 -22.53 41.64 -18.37
N ASN A 388 -23.44 41.41 -19.31
CA ASN A 388 -24.37 40.29 -19.28
C ASN A 388 -23.98 39.21 -20.28
N ARG A 389 -24.60 38.03 -20.17
CA ARG A 389 -24.51 36.97 -21.18
C ARG A 389 -25.65 37.08 -22.18
N HIS A 390 -25.44 36.65 -23.43
CA HIS A 390 -26.52 36.50 -24.40
C HIS A 390 -27.66 35.60 -23.85
N PRO A 391 -28.91 35.77 -24.32
CA PRO A 391 -29.99 34.81 -24.08
C PRO A 391 -29.56 33.37 -24.42
N GLY A 392 -30.01 32.39 -23.65
CA GLY A 392 -29.60 30.98 -23.78
C GLY A 392 -28.38 30.55 -22.94
N SER A 393 -27.80 31.46 -22.15
CA SER A 393 -26.81 31.14 -21.12
C SER A 393 -27.49 30.59 -19.86
N GLY A 394 -27.15 29.36 -19.45
CA GLY A 394 -27.63 28.77 -18.20
C GLY A 394 -27.25 29.61 -16.98
N THR A 395 -26.02 30.13 -16.92
CA THR A 395 -25.60 31.10 -15.89
C THR A 395 -26.53 32.32 -15.79
N ARG A 396 -26.96 32.90 -16.93
CA ARG A 396 -27.92 34.03 -16.95
C ARG A 396 -29.27 33.60 -16.41
N THR A 397 -29.78 32.44 -16.85
CA THR A 397 -31.05 31.89 -16.40
C THR A 397 -31.03 31.61 -14.89
N ALA A 398 -29.92 31.09 -14.36
CA ALA A 398 -29.72 30.90 -12.92
C ALA A 398 -29.76 32.24 -12.16
N LEU A 399 -29.07 33.29 -12.65
CA LEU A 399 -29.12 34.61 -12.03
C LEU A 399 -30.54 35.18 -11.99
N VAL A 400 -31.26 35.09 -13.12
CA VAL A 400 -32.64 35.56 -13.24
C VAL A 400 -33.54 34.82 -12.25
N ASN A 401 -33.50 33.49 -12.25
CA ASN A 401 -34.45 32.69 -11.47
C ASN A 401 -34.15 32.71 -9.97
N ARG A 402 -32.87 32.69 -9.59
CA ARG A 402 -32.46 32.52 -8.19
C ARG A 402 -32.23 33.85 -7.46
N VAL A 403 -31.75 34.88 -8.16
CA VAL A 403 -31.34 36.15 -7.53
C VAL A 403 -32.29 37.28 -7.90
N LEU A 404 -32.47 37.54 -9.19
CA LEU A 404 -33.18 38.74 -9.65
C LEU A 404 -34.70 38.62 -9.52
N GLN A 405 -35.25 37.46 -9.88
CA GLN A 405 -36.69 37.20 -10.05
C GLN A 405 -37.37 38.25 -10.94
N ALA A 406 -36.64 38.70 -11.97
CA ALA A 406 -37.04 39.72 -12.92
C ALA A 406 -36.22 39.61 -14.21
N ASP A 407 -36.72 40.19 -15.30
CA ASP A 407 -36.03 40.21 -16.58
C ASP A 407 -34.69 40.97 -16.51
N MET A 408 -33.73 40.51 -17.31
CA MET A 408 -32.46 41.22 -17.50
C MET A 408 -32.68 42.53 -18.26
N PRO A 409 -31.94 43.60 -17.94
CA PRO A 409 -32.03 44.84 -18.69
C PRO A 409 -31.52 44.64 -20.13
N ASN A 410 -32.19 45.29 -21.08
CA ASN A 410 -31.74 45.32 -22.47
C ASN A 410 -30.34 45.94 -22.58
N ALA A 411 -29.56 45.44 -23.53
CA ALA A 411 -28.29 46.03 -23.89
C ALA A 411 -28.48 47.48 -24.34
N THR A 412 -27.66 48.40 -23.82
CA THR A 412 -27.62 49.79 -24.27
C THR A 412 -26.71 49.96 -25.48
N VAL A 413 -25.82 48.98 -25.71
CA VAL A 413 -24.88 48.94 -26.83
C VAL A 413 -24.82 47.52 -27.41
N ASN A 414 -24.63 47.41 -28.72
CA ASN A 414 -24.53 46.12 -29.41
C ASN A 414 -23.14 45.47 -29.24
N ASP A 415 -22.10 46.29 -29.07
CA ASP A 415 -20.73 45.85 -28.82
C ASP A 415 -20.27 46.41 -27.48
N CYS A 416 -19.77 45.54 -26.62
CA CYS A 416 -19.16 45.88 -25.35
C CYS A 416 -17.99 46.88 -25.48
N ALA A 417 -17.32 46.99 -26.64
CA ALA A 417 -16.32 48.01 -26.92
C ALA A 417 -16.90 49.43 -26.96
N ALA A 418 -18.21 49.57 -27.22
CA ALA A 418 -18.90 50.86 -27.29
C ALA A 418 -19.42 51.35 -25.92
N LEU A 419 -19.12 50.66 -24.82
CA LEU A 419 -19.43 51.17 -23.48
C LEU A 419 -18.64 52.46 -23.21
N GLU A 420 -19.35 53.55 -22.97
CA GLU A 420 -18.76 54.87 -22.73
C GLU A 420 -18.25 55.01 -21.29
N PRO A 421 -16.98 55.40 -21.09
CA PRO A 421 -16.51 55.84 -19.78
C PRO A 421 -17.33 57.04 -19.29
N GLY A 422 -17.86 56.98 -18.06
CA GLY A 422 -18.63 58.08 -17.48
C GLY A 422 -20.15 57.95 -17.60
N THR A 423 -20.66 57.01 -18.41
CA THR A 423 -22.11 56.72 -18.51
C THR A 423 -22.39 55.27 -18.16
N ALA A 424 -23.40 55.02 -17.34
CA ALA A 424 -23.78 53.65 -16.99
C ALA A 424 -24.38 52.92 -18.20
N GLY A 425 -23.77 51.82 -18.63
CA GLY A 425 -24.21 51.03 -19.78
C GLY A 425 -24.52 49.57 -19.45
N VAL A 426 -25.05 48.87 -20.44
CA VAL A 426 -25.31 47.43 -20.44
C VAL A 426 -24.82 46.87 -21.78
N CYS A 427 -23.98 45.85 -21.76
CA CYS A 427 -23.59 45.10 -22.94
C CYS A 427 -23.73 43.59 -22.70
N GLU A 428 -23.72 42.79 -23.76
CA GLU A 428 -23.82 41.34 -23.68
C GLU A 428 -22.66 40.64 -24.39
N VAL A 429 -22.27 39.46 -23.88
CA VAL A 429 -21.23 38.61 -24.46
C VAL A 429 -21.63 37.14 -24.52
N GLY A 430 -21.04 36.39 -25.47
CA GLY A 430 -21.42 35.01 -25.76
C GLY A 430 -20.94 33.95 -24.76
N SER A 431 -19.81 34.14 -24.06
CA SER A 431 -19.19 33.09 -23.23
C SER A 431 -18.81 33.58 -21.83
N THR A 432 -18.66 32.64 -20.88
CA THR A 432 -18.18 32.95 -19.52
C THR A 432 -16.79 33.58 -19.56
N GLN A 433 -15.90 33.04 -20.40
CA GLN A 433 -14.55 33.58 -20.57
C GLN A 433 -14.57 35.03 -21.04
N ARG A 434 -15.38 35.37 -22.06
CA ARG A 434 -15.50 36.75 -22.55
C ARG A 434 -16.09 37.69 -21.49
N LEU A 435 -17.01 37.20 -20.66
CA LEU A 435 -17.58 38.00 -19.57
C LEU A 435 -16.50 38.33 -18.53
N LEU A 436 -15.75 37.33 -18.07
CA LEU A 436 -14.64 37.50 -17.13
C LEU A 436 -13.61 38.51 -17.66
N GLU A 437 -13.16 38.33 -18.91
CA GLU A 437 -12.23 39.24 -19.57
C GLU A 437 -12.77 40.66 -19.65
N LYS A 438 -14.05 40.81 -20.01
CA LYS A 438 -14.68 42.13 -20.14
C LYS A 438 -14.84 42.82 -18.80
N VAL A 439 -15.23 42.11 -17.74
CA VAL A 439 -15.31 42.65 -16.37
C VAL A 439 -13.92 43.06 -15.89
N ALA A 440 -12.91 42.21 -16.08
CA ALA A 440 -11.52 42.51 -15.70
C ALA A 440 -10.94 43.74 -16.41
N ALA A 441 -11.33 43.98 -17.67
CA ALA A 441 -10.82 45.07 -18.50
C ALA A 441 -11.62 46.39 -18.38
N THR A 442 -12.80 46.37 -17.79
CA THR A 442 -13.72 47.53 -17.81
C THR A 442 -13.90 48.11 -16.40
N PRO A 443 -13.37 49.31 -16.12
CA PRO A 443 -13.64 50.00 -14.86
C PRO A 443 -15.14 50.17 -14.63
N GLY A 444 -15.59 49.95 -13.40
CA GLY A 444 -17.00 50.05 -13.04
C GLY A 444 -17.85 48.85 -13.44
N ALA A 445 -17.26 47.80 -14.02
CA ALA A 445 -18.01 46.66 -14.49
C ALA A 445 -18.54 45.77 -13.36
N LEU A 446 -19.77 45.29 -13.55
CA LEU A 446 -20.42 44.22 -12.79
C LEU A 446 -20.87 43.14 -13.79
N GLY A 447 -20.55 41.89 -13.47
CA GLY A 447 -21.02 40.71 -14.17
C GLY A 447 -21.20 39.55 -13.20
N TYR A 448 -21.19 38.34 -13.71
CA TYR A 448 -21.40 37.12 -12.94
C TYR A 448 -20.69 35.92 -13.58
N SER A 449 -20.26 34.97 -12.76
CA SER A 449 -19.53 33.77 -13.20
C SER A 449 -19.57 32.68 -12.13
N GLU A 450 -19.12 31.49 -12.46
CA GLU A 450 -18.88 30.41 -11.51
C GLU A 450 -17.74 30.84 -10.57
N VAL A 451 -17.85 30.44 -9.30
CA VAL A 451 -16.88 30.82 -8.27
C VAL A 451 -15.45 30.38 -8.64
N SER A 452 -15.30 29.19 -9.20
CA SER A 452 -14.01 28.61 -9.60
C SER A 452 -13.41 29.29 -10.82
N ASN A 453 -14.23 29.77 -11.76
CA ASN A 453 -13.77 30.50 -12.93
C ASN A 453 -13.36 31.93 -12.57
N ALA A 454 -14.13 32.62 -11.73
CA ALA A 454 -13.81 33.95 -11.24
C ALA A 454 -12.50 34.00 -10.43
N ALA A 455 -12.16 32.92 -9.71
CA ALA A 455 -10.96 32.86 -8.87
C ALA A 455 -9.63 32.92 -9.65
N LYS A 456 -9.65 32.78 -10.97
CA LYS A 456 -8.45 32.70 -11.83
C LYS A 456 -7.89 34.07 -12.23
N ASP A 457 -8.64 35.16 -12.06
CA ASP A 457 -8.22 36.51 -12.46
C ASP A 457 -8.20 37.47 -11.26
N SER A 458 -7.00 37.94 -10.87
CA SER A 458 -6.82 38.85 -9.75
C SER A 458 -7.33 40.28 -9.99
N ARG A 459 -7.74 40.60 -11.22
CA ARG A 459 -8.39 41.88 -11.58
C ARG A 459 -9.89 41.88 -11.29
N ILE A 460 -10.43 40.76 -10.82
CA ILE A 460 -11.84 40.58 -10.51
C ILE A 460 -12.00 40.39 -9.00
N LEU A 461 -13.03 41.02 -8.42
CA LEU A 461 -13.46 40.77 -7.05
C LEU A 461 -14.80 40.06 -7.06
N LYS A 462 -14.90 38.99 -6.26
CA LYS A 462 -16.17 38.31 -5.99
C LYS A 462 -16.96 39.12 -4.96
N VAL A 463 -18.27 39.17 -5.15
CA VAL A 463 -19.19 39.94 -4.31
C VAL A 463 -20.02 38.97 -3.47
N HIS A 464 -20.05 39.22 -2.17
CA HIS A 464 -20.94 38.56 -1.22
C HIS A 464 -22.37 39.07 -1.42
N ILE A 465 -23.35 38.21 -1.14
CA ILE A 465 -24.78 38.56 -1.21
C ILE A 465 -25.30 38.57 0.22
N ASP A 466 -25.80 39.71 0.69
CA ASP A 466 -26.28 39.88 2.07
C ASP A 466 -25.26 39.40 3.13
N HIS A 467 -23.98 39.74 2.95
CA HIS A 467 -22.82 39.31 3.77
C HIS A 467 -22.37 37.85 3.58
N ASP A 468 -23.16 37.02 2.90
CA ASP A 468 -22.83 35.62 2.70
C ASP A 468 -21.88 35.40 1.51
N PRO A 469 -20.75 34.71 1.73
CA PRO A 469 -19.83 34.37 0.65
C PRO A 469 -20.35 33.19 -0.18
N ALA A 470 -20.05 33.21 -1.48
CA ALA A 470 -20.33 32.10 -2.40
C ALA A 470 -19.49 30.86 -2.07
N THR A 471 -20.00 30.02 -1.17
CA THR A 471 -19.35 28.81 -0.65
C THR A 471 -20.33 27.65 -0.60
N LEU A 472 -19.83 26.41 -0.66
CA LEU A 472 -20.68 25.22 -0.55
C LEU A 472 -21.47 25.22 0.76
N ALA A 473 -20.80 25.49 1.89
CA ALA A 473 -21.44 25.58 3.19
C ALA A 473 -22.56 26.63 3.22
N GLY A 474 -22.32 27.84 2.68
CA GLY A 474 -23.35 28.89 2.65
C GLY A 474 -24.57 28.52 1.82
N VAL A 475 -24.40 27.71 0.78
CA VAL A 475 -25.52 27.19 -0.03
C VAL A 475 -26.24 26.04 0.69
N GLU A 476 -25.51 25.11 1.31
CA GLU A 476 -26.07 23.97 2.05
C GLU A 476 -26.78 24.40 3.35
N ASP A 477 -26.41 25.53 3.93
CA ASP A 477 -27.08 26.15 5.08
C ASP A 477 -28.25 27.07 4.66
N GLY A 478 -28.52 27.21 3.36
CA GLY A 478 -29.62 28.00 2.80
C GLY A 478 -29.40 29.53 2.80
N GLY A 479 -28.22 30.02 3.18
CA GLY A 479 -27.90 31.46 3.25
C GLY A 479 -27.57 32.08 1.89
N TYR A 480 -26.94 31.32 0.99
CA TYR A 480 -26.47 31.85 -0.30
C TYR A 480 -27.38 31.43 -1.48
N PRO A 481 -28.01 32.36 -2.21
CA PRO A 481 -29.05 32.02 -3.18
C PRO A 481 -28.53 31.63 -4.57
N TYR A 482 -27.27 31.97 -4.91
CA TYR A 482 -26.81 31.91 -6.30
C TYR A 482 -26.05 30.61 -6.62
N TRP A 483 -26.81 29.55 -6.84
CA TRP A 483 -26.34 28.22 -7.25
C TRP A 483 -27.28 27.62 -8.31
N GLN A 484 -26.82 26.58 -9.01
CA GLN A 484 -27.62 25.86 -10.00
C GLN A 484 -27.16 24.41 -10.16
N THR A 485 -28.08 23.50 -10.42
CA THR A 485 -27.80 22.11 -10.79
C THR A 485 -27.29 22.04 -12.23
N GLU A 486 -26.16 21.38 -12.42
CA GLU A 486 -25.58 21.04 -13.72
C GLU A 486 -26.20 19.75 -14.24
N TYR A 487 -26.65 19.77 -15.49
CA TYR A 487 -27.28 18.62 -16.14
C TYR A 487 -26.44 18.13 -17.31
N ALA A 488 -26.29 16.81 -17.43
CA ALA A 488 -25.95 16.14 -18.67
C ALA A 488 -27.25 15.74 -19.38
N TYR A 489 -27.45 16.22 -20.58
CA TYR A 489 -28.57 15.87 -21.44
C TYR A 489 -28.18 14.79 -22.44
N THR A 490 -29.11 13.87 -22.65
CA THR A 490 -29.02 12.77 -23.61
C THR A 490 -30.16 12.86 -24.61
N TYR A 491 -29.97 12.36 -25.84
CA TYR A 491 -31.09 12.19 -26.77
C TYR A 491 -31.61 10.75 -26.68
N GLY A 492 -32.81 10.58 -26.12
CA GLY A 492 -33.31 9.28 -25.68
C GLY A 492 -32.50 8.69 -24.52
N GLU A 493 -32.73 7.41 -24.22
CA GLU A 493 -31.99 6.65 -23.23
C GLU A 493 -30.64 6.17 -23.79
N LEU A 494 -29.55 6.33 -23.04
CA LEU A 494 -28.23 5.92 -23.52
C LEU A 494 -28.14 4.38 -23.62
N PRO A 495 -27.67 3.81 -24.75
CA PRO A 495 -27.27 2.42 -24.78
C PRO A 495 -26.20 2.16 -23.70
N ALA A 496 -26.38 1.10 -22.89
CA ALA A 496 -25.55 0.87 -21.70
C ALA A 496 -24.06 0.69 -22.01
N ASP A 497 -23.77 0.18 -23.21
CA ASP A 497 -22.46 -0.07 -23.80
C ASP A 497 -21.91 1.10 -24.64
N SER A 498 -22.59 2.26 -24.64
CA SER A 498 -22.13 3.44 -25.37
C SER A 498 -21.07 4.24 -24.61
N ILE A 499 -20.24 4.98 -25.35
CA ILE A 499 -19.25 5.88 -24.78
C ILE A 499 -19.89 7.01 -23.96
N GLY A 500 -21.08 7.49 -24.37
CA GLY A 500 -21.85 8.46 -23.58
C GLY A 500 -22.28 7.91 -22.23
N ALA A 501 -22.75 6.66 -22.16
CA ALA A 501 -23.10 6.02 -20.89
C ALA A 501 -21.87 5.80 -20.00
N ALA A 502 -20.75 5.36 -20.59
CA ALA A 502 -19.50 5.18 -19.86
C ALA A 502 -18.94 6.49 -19.30
N PHE A 503 -18.95 7.56 -20.09
CA PHE A 503 -18.49 8.87 -19.65
C PHE A 503 -19.41 9.48 -18.58
N LEU A 504 -20.73 9.29 -18.69
CA LEU A 504 -21.66 9.76 -17.65
C LEU A 504 -21.46 9.02 -16.32
N ARG A 505 -21.26 7.69 -16.35
CA ARG A 505 -20.88 6.91 -15.15
C ARG A 505 -19.54 7.36 -14.60
N TYR A 506 -18.57 7.66 -15.46
CA TYR A 506 -17.27 8.17 -15.04
C TYR A 506 -17.41 9.49 -14.24
N LEU A 507 -18.26 10.41 -14.71
CA LEU A 507 -18.53 11.68 -14.04
C LEU A 507 -19.30 11.54 -12.72
N THR A 508 -20.11 10.49 -12.55
CA THR A 508 -21.03 10.35 -11.42
C THR A 508 -20.53 9.38 -10.35
N ASP A 509 -19.88 8.28 -10.76
CA ASP A 509 -19.52 7.17 -9.87
C ASP A 509 -18.01 6.98 -9.70
N GLN A 510 -17.18 7.46 -10.64
CA GLN A 510 -15.74 7.19 -10.70
C GLN A 510 -14.88 8.46 -10.48
N GLU A 511 -13.61 8.45 -10.91
CA GLU A 511 -12.65 9.56 -10.72
C GLU A 511 -13.12 10.88 -11.36
N GLY A 512 -14.03 10.84 -12.34
CA GLY A 512 -14.62 12.03 -12.93
C GLY A 512 -15.33 12.91 -11.89
N LYS A 513 -15.96 12.32 -10.86
CA LYS A 513 -16.61 13.09 -9.78
C LYS A 513 -15.59 13.86 -8.92
N ASP A 514 -14.39 13.33 -8.77
CA ASP A 514 -13.33 13.99 -8.01
C ASP A 514 -12.79 15.20 -8.79
N ILE A 515 -12.70 15.09 -10.12
CA ILE A 515 -12.36 16.22 -11.00
C ILE A 515 -13.45 17.31 -10.92
N LEU A 516 -14.73 16.93 -10.91
CA LEU A 516 -15.81 17.89 -10.70
C LEU A 516 -15.63 18.65 -9.37
N ARG A 517 -15.23 17.95 -8.31
CA ARG A 517 -14.95 18.56 -6.99
C ARG A 517 -13.77 19.53 -7.02
N GLU A 518 -12.67 19.17 -7.67
CA GLU A 518 -11.50 20.02 -7.85
C GLU A 518 -11.82 21.33 -8.57
N HIS A 519 -12.80 21.30 -9.47
CA HIS A 519 -13.30 22.47 -10.18
C HIS A 519 -14.40 23.24 -9.42
N GLY A 520 -14.66 22.90 -8.15
CA GLY A 520 -15.57 23.63 -7.26
C GLY A 520 -17.04 23.26 -7.40
N ASN A 521 -17.36 22.16 -8.08
CA ASN A 521 -18.72 21.63 -8.21
C ASN A 521 -18.97 20.59 -7.12
N ARG A 522 -20.23 20.42 -6.70
CA ARG A 522 -20.63 19.36 -5.77
C ARG A 522 -21.29 18.22 -6.54
N PRO A 523 -20.67 17.04 -6.66
CA PRO A 523 -21.30 15.90 -7.33
C PRO A 523 -22.65 15.55 -6.71
N CYS A 524 -23.66 15.25 -7.55
CA CYS A 524 -25.00 14.93 -7.06
C CYS A 524 -25.03 13.70 -6.15
N ALA A 525 -24.17 12.72 -6.42
CA ALA A 525 -24.02 11.50 -5.62
C ALA A 525 -23.64 11.78 -4.15
N GLU A 526 -23.19 12.99 -3.84
CA GLU A 526 -22.77 13.41 -2.49
C GLU A 526 -23.79 14.30 -1.78
N THR A 527 -24.93 14.57 -2.43
CA THR A 527 -26.05 15.31 -1.85
C THR A 527 -26.99 14.39 -1.08
N GLU A 528 -27.85 14.96 -0.23
CA GLU A 528 -28.83 14.16 0.55
C GLU A 528 -29.83 13.44 -0.37
N TYR A 529 -30.23 14.10 -1.46
CA TYR A 529 -31.16 13.58 -2.46
C TYR A 529 -30.49 13.60 -3.85
N PRO A 530 -29.70 12.57 -4.21
CA PRO A 530 -28.92 12.56 -5.46
C PRO A 530 -29.71 12.75 -6.75
N LEU A 531 -31.00 12.38 -6.74
CA LEU A 531 -31.90 12.55 -7.89
C LEU A 531 -32.40 13.99 -8.06
N GLU A 532 -32.49 14.73 -6.95
CA GLU A 532 -32.87 16.15 -6.95
C GLU A 532 -31.64 17.02 -7.20
N CYS A 533 -30.50 16.62 -6.62
CA CYS A 533 -29.22 17.33 -6.72
C CYS A 533 -29.35 18.81 -6.35
N GLU A 534 -30.01 19.04 -5.23
CA GLU A 534 -30.20 20.35 -4.63
C GLU A 534 -29.51 20.39 -3.25
N PRO A 535 -29.11 21.59 -2.79
CA PRO A 535 -28.77 21.86 -1.40
C PRO A 535 -29.95 21.62 -0.46
N ARG A 536 -29.66 21.49 0.84
CA ARG A 536 -30.64 21.15 1.88
C ARG A 536 -31.67 22.24 2.17
#